data_AF-A0A938XYE2-F1
#
_entry.id   AF-A0A938XYE2-F1
#
_cell.length_a   1.000
_cell.length_b   1.000
_cell.length_c   1.000
_cell.angle_alpha   90.00
_cell.angle_beta   90.00
_cell.angle_gamma   90.00
#
_symmetry.space_group_name_H-M   'P 1'
#
loop_
_entity.id
_entity.type
_entity.pdbx_description
1 polymer ?
#
loop_
_entity_poly.entity_id
_entity_poly.type
_entity_poly.pdbx_seq_one_letter_code
_entity_poly.pdbx_strand_id
1 'polypeptide(L)'
;MKLLSIEPTPSPNSMKLNVDQKLPNGIQKVYDKNNLADAPELMKKLLQIDGVTSLFHTADFIAIDRKSTADWQQILSRVREIFGDTSAAVQSSSTVETSFGEAQVFVQMFRQIPMQVKVTMGTEQIRAGLPERFMKAAMTAGAASPNVILERKWIEHGVRYGDLQEIGQEVAQEIDATYDQERLDQLVEQAMQMTGEAPPVVEEQKEEKPPVTLDMFDQPEWQKRYAVLEQMEPTEEQLPVLVKALHDPKSSIRRLATVYLGMVGGDKVLPYLFEALEDESVSVRRTAGDTLSDLGDPRAIGPMARALKDRNKLVRWRAARFLYEVGDESALPALREAEDDPEFEVRLQVKMALKRIESGEAASGTVWQQMTRRND
;
A
#
# COMPACT_ATOMS: atom_id res chain seq x y z
N MET A 1 1.48 -13.52 30.64
CA MET A 1 1.44 -13.48 29.18
C MET A 1 2.81 -13.86 28.65
N LYS A 2 2.87 -14.83 27.74
CA LYS A 2 4.07 -15.32 27.06
C LYS A 2 3.93 -15.10 25.56
N LEU A 3 5.04 -14.85 24.89
CA LEU A 3 5.11 -14.77 23.43
C LEU A 3 5.19 -16.18 22.84
N LEU A 4 4.30 -16.50 21.91
CA LEU A 4 4.26 -17.78 21.22
C LEU A 4 4.97 -17.71 19.87
N SER A 5 4.65 -16.69 19.07
CA SER A 5 5.26 -16.44 17.77
C SER A 5 5.11 -14.98 17.36
N ILE A 6 5.89 -14.57 16.37
CA ILE A 6 5.82 -13.25 15.74
C ILE A 6 5.51 -13.48 14.27
N GLU A 7 4.48 -12.80 13.78
CA GLU A 7 4.03 -12.86 12.40
C GLU A 7 3.96 -11.45 11.83
N PRO A 8 4.43 -11.21 10.60
CA PRO A 8 4.24 -9.95 9.92
C PRO A 8 2.79 -9.80 9.51
N THR A 9 2.34 -8.55 9.43
CA THR A 9 1.03 -8.22 8.92
C THR A 9 1.14 -7.76 7.45
N PRO A 10 0.02 -7.46 6.80
CA PRO A 10 0.04 -6.88 5.46
C PRO A 10 0.72 -5.52 5.38
N SER A 11 0.72 -4.78 6.50
CA SER A 11 1.48 -3.56 6.64
C SER A 11 2.93 -3.91 7.02
N PRO A 12 3.93 -3.39 6.29
CA PRO A 12 5.33 -3.57 6.69
C PRO A 12 5.67 -2.88 8.03
N ASN A 13 4.82 -1.96 8.49
CA ASN A 13 4.99 -1.22 9.74
C ASN A 13 4.24 -1.85 10.92
N SER A 14 3.57 -2.99 10.73
CA SER A 14 2.86 -3.68 11.79
C SER A 14 3.25 -5.15 11.87
N MET A 15 3.49 -5.64 13.09
CA MET A 15 3.77 -7.05 13.37
C MET A 15 2.84 -7.58 14.45
N LYS A 16 2.35 -8.78 14.22
CA LYS A 16 1.49 -9.53 15.12
C LYS A 16 2.34 -10.39 16.06
N LEU A 17 2.18 -10.15 17.36
CA LEU A 17 2.73 -10.98 18.42
C LEU A 17 1.65 -11.92 18.92
N ASN A 18 1.72 -13.20 18.59
CA ASN A 18 0.82 -14.19 19.16
C ASN A 18 1.21 -14.48 20.60
N VAL A 19 0.24 -14.47 21.50
CA VAL A 19 0.46 -14.63 22.93
C VAL A 19 -0.43 -15.72 23.52
N ASP A 20 0.00 -16.30 24.64
CA ASP A 20 -0.75 -17.38 25.33
C ASP A 20 -2.04 -16.91 26.02
N GLN A 21 -2.27 -15.60 26.11
CA GLN A 21 -3.38 -15.01 26.81
C GLN A 21 -4.39 -14.39 25.84
N LYS A 22 -5.59 -14.96 25.82
CA LYS A 22 -6.70 -14.48 24.97
C LYS A 22 -7.58 -13.45 25.69
N LEU A 23 -7.87 -12.32 25.02
CA LEU A 23 -8.93 -11.40 25.42
C LEU A 23 -10.31 -12.00 25.12
N PRO A 24 -11.33 -11.68 25.95
CA PRO A 24 -12.71 -12.08 25.67
C PRO A 24 -13.17 -11.66 24.27
N ASN A 25 -14.00 -12.49 23.65
CA ASN A 25 -14.51 -12.24 22.29
C ASN A 25 -15.20 -10.86 22.21
N GLY A 26 -14.94 -10.14 21.12
CA GLY A 26 -15.47 -8.79 20.88
C GLY A 26 -14.71 -7.66 21.61
N ILE A 27 -13.74 -7.98 22.46
CA ILE A 27 -12.89 -6.97 23.10
C ILE A 27 -11.67 -6.68 22.23
N GLN A 28 -11.50 -5.40 21.92
CA GLN A 28 -10.33 -4.84 21.25
C GLN A 28 -9.81 -3.69 22.09
N LYS A 29 -8.49 -3.63 22.30
CA LYS A 29 -7.85 -2.55 23.05
C LYS A 29 -6.72 -1.95 22.23
N VAL A 30 -6.79 -0.64 22.02
CA VAL A 30 -5.71 0.15 21.41
C VAL A 30 -4.95 0.84 22.53
N TYR A 31 -3.62 0.74 22.51
CA TYR A 31 -2.74 1.46 23.40
C TYR A 31 -1.81 2.36 22.59
N ASP A 32 -1.71 3.62 22.98
CA ASP A 32 -0.85 4.62 22.35
C ASP A 32 -0.25 5.56 23.43
N LYS A 33 0.45 6.61 23.00
CA LYS A 33 1.06 7.57 23.93
C LYS A 33 0.03 8.40 24.71
N ASN A 34 -1.21 8.48 24.25
CA ASN A 34 -2.26 9.29 24.86
C ASN A 34 -2.97 8.54 26.00
N ASN A 35 -3.04 7.21 25.94
CA ASN A 35 -3.71 6.38 26.94
C ASN A 35 -2.77 5.46 27.75
N LEU A 36 -1.47 5.79 27.77
CA LEU A 36 -0.42 5.00 28.42
C LEU A 36 -0.64 4.77 29.92
N ALA A 37 -1.25 5.73 30.63
CA ALA A 37 -1.45 5.66 32.08
C ALA A 37 -2.32 4.47 32.50
N ASP A 38 -3.36 4.16 31.71
CA ASP A 38 -4.34 3.10 31.96
C ASP A 38 -3.94 1.75 31.34
N ALA A 39 -2.82 1.71 30.64
CA ALA A 39 -2.34 0.50 29.98
C ALA A 39 -1.76 -0.51 31.00
N PRO A 40 -1.90 -1.83 30.78
CA PRO A 40 -1.21 -2.84 31.57
C PRO A 40 0.31 -2.65 31.51
N GLU A 41 1.04 -3.03 32.57
CA GLU A 41 2.50 -2.85 32.66
C GLU A 41 3.28 -3.43 31.48
N LEU A 42 2.83 -4.56 30.94
CA LEU A 42 3.43 -5.14 29.73
C LEU A 42 3.28 -4.21 28.51
N MET A 43 2.09 -3.64 28.31
CA MET A 43 1.82 -2.72 27.20
C MET A 43 2.59 -1.42 27.36
N LYS A 44 2.73 -0.93 28.59
CA LYS A 44 3.58 0.24 28.88
C LYS A 44 5.02 0.00 28.48
N LYS A 45 5.60 -1.17 28.83
CA LYS A 45 6.97 -1.54 28.45
C LYS A 45 7.13 -1.65 26.94
N LEU A 46 6.16 -2.25 26.24
CA LEU A 46 6.19 -2.37 24.79
C LEU A 46 6.09 -1.00 24.08
N LEU A 47 5.22 -0.09 24.55
CA LEU A 47 5.10 1.27 24.03
C LEU A 47 6.33 2.17 24.30
N GLN A 48 7.15 1.80 25.29
CA GLN A 48 8.40 2.49 25.60
C GLN A 48 9.57 2.08 24.70
N ILE A 49 9.42 1.01 23.90
CA ILE A 49 10.41 0.63 22.90
C ILE A 49 10.50 1.77 21.88
N ASP A 50 11.71 2.26 21.62
CA ASP A 50 11.91 3.33 20.64
C ASP A 50 11.42 2.90 19.25
N GLY A 51 10.73 3.82 18.58
CA GLY A 51 10.09 3.55 17.29
C GLY A 51 8.69 2.94 17.32
N VAL A 52 8.21 2.40 18.45
CA VAL A 52 6.83 1.90 18.57
C VAL A 52 5.84 3.06 18.69
N THR A 53 4.74 3.00 17.94
CA THR A 53 3.70 4.06 17.89
C THR A 53 2.42 3.66 18.62
N SER A 54 1.96 2.43 18.40
CA SER A 54 0.71 1.92 18.94
C SER A 54 0.76 0.40 19.12
N LEU A 55 -0.10 -0.11 20.00
CA LEU A 55 -0.36 -1.53 20.18
C LEU A 55 -1.85 -1.77 20.03
N PHE A 56 -2.23 -2.79 19.27
CA PHE A 56 -3.60 -3.25 19.14
C PHE A 56 -3.71 -4.68 19.67
N HIS A 57 -4.41 -4.87 20.78
CA HIS A 57 -4.60 -6.18 21.40
C HIS A 57 -6.03 -6.66 21.14
N THR A 58 -6.15 -7.79 20.47
CA THR A 58 -7.42 -8.49 20.30
C THR A 58 -7.21 -9.98 20.29
N ALA A 59 -8.22 -10.74 20.73
CA ALA A 59 -8.14 -12.19 20.84
C ALA A 59 -6.82 -12.61 21.52
N ASP A 60 -6.04 -13.47 20.89
CA ASP A 60 -4.79 -14.07 21.34
C ASP A 60 -3.54 -13.39 20.74
N PHE A 61 -3.64 -12.16 20.23
CA PHE A 61 -2.50 -11.47 19.66
C PHE A 61 -2.45 -9.96 19.93
N ILE A 62 -1.23 -9.42 19.87
CA ILE A 62 -0.96 -7.98 19.94
C ILE A 62 -0.32 -7.55 18.63
N ALA A 63 -0.97 -6.70 17.85
CA ALA A 63 -0.32 -5.99 16.75
C ALA A 63 0.51 -4.85 17.34
N ILE A 64 1.79 -4.79 17.00
CA ILE A 64 2.67 -3.67 17.30
C ILE A 64 2.85 -2.88 16.03
N ASP A 65 2.52 -1.59 16.08
CA ASP A 65 2.80 -0.65 15.00
C ASP A 65 4.05 0.14 15.33
N ARG A 66 4.88 0.36 14.31
CA ARG A 66 6.07 1.19 14.41
C ARG A 66 6.00 2.40 13.49
N LYS A 67 6.80 3.41 13.80
CA LYS A 67 7.17 4.44 12.83
C LYS A 67 7.79 3.75 11.61
N SER A 68 7.48 4.23 10.41
CA SER A 68 8.04 3.66 9.18
C SER A 68 9.56 3.68 9.15
N THR A 69 10.21 4.64 9.82
CA THR A 69 11.68 4.75 9.94
C THR A 69 12.33 3.91 11.03
N ALA A 70 11.57 3.27 11.92
CA ALA A 70 12.12 2.51 13.03
C ALA A 70 12.64 1.12 12.61
N ASP A 71 13.65 0.59 13.30
CA ASP A 71 14.26 -0.69 12.96
C ASP A 71 13.51 -1.86 13.64
N TRP A 72 12.92 -2.75 12.83
CA TRP A 72 12.25 -3.96 13.34
C TRP A 72 13.19 -4.87 14.11
N GLN A 73 14.46 -5.00 13.72
CA GLN A 73 15.40 -5.86 14.40
C GLN A 73 15.61 -5.41 15.85
N GLN A 74 15.76 -4.10 16.08
CA GLN A 74 15.87 -3.52 17.41
C GLN A 74 14.58 -3.68 18.20
N ILE A 75 13.43 -3.37 17.60
CA ILE A 75 12.13 -3.51 18.25
C ILE A 75 11.90 -4.95 18.69
N LEU A 76 12.07 -5.92 17.79
CA LEU A 76 11.83 -7.34 18.08
C LEU A 76 12.80 -7.90 19.12
N SER A 77 14.05 -7.43 19.16
CA SER A 77 14.99 -7.77 20.23
C SER A 77 14.44 -7.34 21.59
N ARG A 78 13.98 -6.09 21.70
CA ARG A 78 13.38 -5.56 22.95
C ARG A 78 12.07 -6.24 23.32
N VAL A 79 11.23 -6.56 22.32
CA VAL A 79 10.01 -7.34 22.53
C VAL A 79 10.36 -8.68 23.19
N ARG A 80 11.31 -9.44 22.63
CA ARG A 80 11.72 -10.74 23.19
C ARG A 80 12.27 -10.62 24.61
N GLU A 81 13.10 -9.60 24.87
CA GLU A 81 13.59 -9.28 26.22
C GLU A 81 12.44 -9.03 27.21
N ILE A 82 11.43 -8.24 26.82
CA ILE A 82 10.28 -7.90 27.66
C ILE A 82 9.41 -9.13 27.97
N PHE A 83 9.25 -10.04 27.01
CA PHE A 83 8.54 -11.30 27.19
C PHE A 83 9.37 -12.39 27.89
N GLY A 84 10.65 -12.12 28.21
CA GLY A 84 11.54 -13.03 28.93
C GLY A 84 12.10 -14.18 28.07
N ASP A 85 12.02 -14.06 26.74
CA ASP A 85 12.56 -15.05 25.82
C ASP A 85 14.04 -14.73 25.53
N THR A 86 14.93 -15.41 26.23
CA THR A 86 16.39 -15.22 26.14
C THR A 86 17.03 -16.05 25.01
N SER A 87 16.23 -16.72 24.18
CA SER A 87 16.68 -17.73 23.22
C SER A 87 17.29 -17.17 21.92
N ALA A 88 17.42 -15.86 21.75
CA ALA A 88 17.97 -15.27 20.53
C ALA A 88 18.70 -13.95 20.80
N ALA A 89 19.86 -14.03 21.44
CA ALA A 89 20.85 -12.94 21.40
C ALA A 89 21.45 -12.87 20.00
N VAL A 90 20.90 -12.02 19.12
CA VAL A 90 21.55 -11.68 17.85
C VAL A 90 22.35 -10.41 18.06
N GLN A 91 23.65 -10.52 17.81
CA GLN A 91 24.62 -9.44 17.91
C GLN A 91 24.18 -8.21 17.12
N SER A 92 24.21 -7.07 17.81
CA SER A 92 24.05 -5.74 17.25
C SER A 92 25.25 -5.39 16.39
N SER A 93 25.07 -5.33 15.07
CA SER A 93 25.89 -4.50 14.20
C SER A 93 24.99 -3.44 13.57
N SER A 94 25.33 -2.19 13.89
CA SER A 94 24.76 -0.96 13.37
C SER A 94 24.66 -0.91 11.85
N THR A 95 23.53 -0.46 11.33
CA THR A 95 23.41 0.82 10.61
C THR A 95 21.94 1.19 10.49
N VAL A 96 21.62 2.41 10.94
CA VAL A 96 20.35 3.09 10.70
C VAL A 96 20.23 3.30 9.20
N GLU A 97 19.33 2.57 8.54
CA GLU A 97 18.74 2.84 7.21
C GLU A 97 18.01 1.55 6.81
N THR A 98 16.69 1.46 6.82
CA THR A 98 15.84 2.19 5.88
C THR A 98 14.39 1.80 6.20
N SER A 99 13.58 2.81 6.52
CA SER A 99 12.14 2.72 6.33
C SER A 99 11.81 1.98 5.04
N PHE A 100 10.74 1.19 5.01
CA PHE A 100 10.23 0.63 3.74
C PHE A 100 9.81 1.71 2.73
N GLY A 101 10.02 2.99 3.03
CA GLY A 101 9.72 4.08 2.11
C GLY A 101 8.22 4.32 2.01
N GLU A 102 7.41 3.70 2.87
CA GLU A 102 5.96 3.75 2.79
C GLU A 102 5.49 5.17 3.11
N ALA A 103 4.95 5.81 2.09
CA ALA A 103 4.53 7.19 2.12
C ALA A 103 3.02 7.23 1.84
N GLN A 104 2.28 7.79 2.79
CA GLN A 104 0.85 8.03 2.63
C GLN A 104 0.65 9.31 1.81
N VAL A 105 -0.15 9.20 0.76
CA VAL A 105 -0.46 10.32 -0.13
C VAL A 105 -1.85 10.85 0.18
N PHE A 106 -1.94 12.17 0.31
CA PHE A 106 -3.20 12.90 0.46
C PHE A 106 -3.28 14.00 -0.59
N VAL A 107 -4.47 14.21 -1.14
CA VAL A 107 -4.76 15.33 -2.04
C VAL A 107 -5.70 16.28 -1.31
N GLN A 108 -5.32 17.55 -1.24
CA GLN A 108 -6.23 18.58 -0.74
C GLN A 108 -7.21 18.96 -1.85
N MET A 109 -8.49 18.84 -1.56
CA MET A 109 -9.58 19.16 -2.47
C MET A 109 -10.37 20.37 -1.95
N PHE A 110 -10.89 21.17 -2.87
CA PHE A 110 -11.90 22.20 -2.61
C PHE A 110 -12.98 22.10 -3.68
N ARG A 111 -14.22 21.76 -3.30
CA ARG A 111 -15.34 21.54 -4.23
C ARG A 111 -14.94 20.70 -5.46
N GLN A 112 -14.33 19.53 -5.21
CA GLN A 112 -13.79 18.61 -6.24
C GLN A 112 -12.58 19.11 -7.05
N ILE A 113 -12.10 20.33 -6.82
CA ILE A 113 -10.88 20.86 -7.46
C ILE A 113 -9.66 20.47 -6.60
N PRO A 114 -8.69 19.71 -7.13
CA PRO A 114 -7.48 19.39 -6.42
C PRO A 114 -6.55 20.61 -6.33
N MET A 115 -5.87 20.77 -5.20
CA MET A 115 -5.07 21.97 -4.91
C MET A 115 -3.59 21.67 -4.66
N GLN A 116 -3.30 20.65 -3.85
CA GLN A 116 -1.93 20.28 -3.48
C GLN A 116 -1.88 18.81 -3.05
N VAL A 117 -0.74 18.20 -3.27
CA VAL A 117 -0.43 16.84 -2.80
C VAL A 117 0.39 16.96 -1.52
N LYS A 118 0.03 16.19 -0.51
CA LYS A 118 0.82 15.99 0.71
C LYS A 118 1.24 14.54 0.76
N VAL A 119 2.54 14.32 0.90
CA VAL A 119 3.11 12.99 1.09
C VAL A 119 3.72 12.93 2.48
N THR A 120 3.37 11.91 3.26
CA THR A 120 3.85 11.75 4.64
C THR A 120 4.50 10.39 4.82
N MET A 121 5.71 10.36 5.36
CA MET A 121 6.42 9.14 5.71
C MET A 121 6.92 9.26 7.16
N GLY A 122 6.26 8.58 8.08
CA GLY A 122 6.57 8.69 9.51
C GLY A 122 6.35 10.12 10.02
N THR A 123 7.43 10.80 10.43
CA THR A 123 7.40 12.19 10.89
C THR A 123 7.72 13.21 9.80
N GLU A 124 8.22 12.75 8.65
CA GLU A 124 8.56 13.61 7.52
C GLU A 124 7.33 13.83 6.64
N GLN A 125 7.20 15.06 6.14
CA GLN A 125 6.16 15.40 5.18
C GLN A 125 6.69 16.38 4.15
N ILE A 126 6.25 16.22 2.92
CA ILE A 126 6.47 17.20 1.85
C ILE A 126 5.12 17.60 1.26
N ARG A 127 5.09 18.76 0.61
CA ARG A 127 3.95 19.23 -0.17
C ARG A 127 4.41 19.51 -1.59
N ALA A 128 3.72 18.92 -2.56
CA ALA A 128 3.90 19.23 -3.96
C ALA A 128 2.71 20.06 -4.43
N GLY A 129 3.00 21.24 -4.99
CA GLY A 129 1.99 22.10 -5.61
C GLY A 129 1.59 21.56 -6.98
N LEU A 130 0.32 21.70 -7.31
CA LEU A 130 -0.16 21.46 -8.67
C LEU A 130 0.14 22.67 -9.57
N PRO A 131 0.12 22.52 -10.91
CA PRO A 131 0.31 23.64 -11.83
C PRO A 131 -0.63 24.83 -11.56
N GLU A 132 -0.19 26.03 -11.95
CA GLU A 132 -0.87 27.30 -11.62
C GLU A 132 -2.37 27.32 -11.98
N ARG A 133 -2.78 26.59 -13.03
CA ARG A 133 -4.17 26.47 -13.47
C ARG A 133 -5.11 25.92 -12.40
N PHE A 134 -4.65 24.98 -11.56
CA PHE A 134 -5.44 24.45 -10.44
C PHE A 134 -5.65 25.50 -9.36
N MET A 135 -4.61 26.29 -9.07
CA MET A 135 -4.70 27.38 -8.11
C MET A 135 -5.67 28.46 -8.58
N LYS A 136 -5.60 28.83 -9.87
CA LYS A 136 -6.56 29.76 -10.50
C LYS A 136 -7.99 29.22 -10.44
N ALA A 137 -8.21 27.96 -10.80
CA ALA A 137 -9.52 27.31 -10.73
C ALA A 137 -10.09 27.36 -9.29
N ALA A 138 -9.29 26.97 -8.29
CA ALA A 138 -9.71 27.00 -6.90
C ALA A 138 -9.97 28.44 -6.38
N MET A 139 -9.21 29.44 -6.85
CA MET A 139 -9.46 30.85 -6.52
C MET A 139 -10.78 31.35 -7.12
N THR A 140 -11.03 31.04 -8.40
CA THR A 140 -12.28 31.42 -9.08
C THR A 140 -13.47 30.79 -8.38
N ALA A 141 -13.45 29.47 -8.15
CA ALA A 141 -14.49 28.77 -7.41
C ALA A 141 -14.64 29.30 -5.96
N GLY A 142 -13.54 29.74 -5.35
CA GLY A 142 -13.53 30.31 -4.01
C GLY A 142 -14.32 31.61 -3.87
N ALA A 143 -14.53 32.36 -4.96
CA ALA A 143 -15.34 33.58 -4.95
C ALA A 143 -16.82 33.32 -4.64
N ALA A 144 -17.31 32.10 -4.91
CA ALA A 144 -18.67 31.66 -4.55
C ALA A 144 -18.78 31.02 -3.16
N SER A 145 -17.66 30.84 -2.46
CA SER A 145 -17.63 30.20 -1.13
C SER A 145 -17.62 31.24 -0.01
N PRO A 146 -18.47 31.09 1.02
CA PRO A 146 -18.43 31.95 2.20
C PRO A 146 -17.16 31.70 3.05
N ASN A 147 -16.53 30.52 2.96
CA ASN A 147 -15.29 30.22 3.66
C ASN A 147 -14.49 29.06 3.02
N VAL A 148 -13.60 29.42 2.09
CA VAL A 148 -12.73 28.46 1.38
C VAL A 148 -11.87 27.62 2.32
N ILE A 149 -11.46 28.16 3.49
CA ILE A 149 -10.58 27.45 4.42
C ILE A 149 -11.32 26.29 5.10
N LEU A 150 -12.58 26.47 5.46
CA LEU A 150 -13.40 25.44 6.12
C LEU A 150 -13.85 24.34 5.16
N GLU A 151 -14.02 24.66 3.88
CA GLU A 151 -14.49 23.71 2.87
C GLU A 151 -13.38 22.79 2.31
N ARG A 152 -12.11 23.16 2.49
CA ARG A 152 -10.97 22.33 2.04
C ARG A 152 -10.87 21.05 2.86
N LYS A 153 -10.69 19.92 2.17
CA LYS A 153 -10.52 18.61 2.82
C LYS A 153 -9.31 17.88 2.27
N TRP A 154 -8.61 17.16 3.14
CA TRP A 154 -7.59 16.19 2.71
C TRP A 154 -8.29 14.87 2.44
N ILE A 155 -8.19 14.38 1.20
CA ILE A 155 -8.66 13.06 0.81
C ILE A 155 -7.45 12.13 0.71
N GLU A 156 -7.58 10.95 1.29
CA GLU A 156 -6.58 9.90 1.16
C GLU A 156 -6.55 9.38 -0.28
N HIS A 157 -5.36 9.41 -0.89
CA HIS A 157 -5.15 8.97 -2.28
C HIS A 157 -4.46 7.60 -2.36
N GLY A 158 -4.01 7.08 -1.21
CA GLY A 158 -3.40 5.76 -1.06
C GLY A 158 -1.91 5.81 -0.72
N VAL A 159 -1.29 4.63 -0.75
CA VAL A 159 0.09 4.42 -0.33
C VAL A 159 1.03 4.36 -1.54
N ARG A 160 2.17 5.04 -1.43
CA ARG A 160 3.28 5.01 -2.38
C ARG A 160 4.57 4.63 -1.64
N TYR A 161 5.60 4.25 -2.40
CA TYR A 161 6.86 3.79 -1.84
C TYR A 161 8.01 4.38 -2.64
N GLY A 162 9.04 4.87 -1.95
CA GLY A 162 10.18 5.55 -2.58
C GLY A 162 10.48 6.89 -1.91
N ASP A 163 11.16 7.77 -2.65
CA ASP A 163 11.48 9.10 -2.18
C ASP A 163 10.22 10.00 -2.09
N LEU A 164 10.11 10.74 -1.00
CA LEU A 164 8.97 11.62 -0.70
C LEU A 164 8.75 12.67 -1.80
N GLN A 165 9.82 13.26 -2.33
CA GLN A 165 9.76 14.32 -3.33
C GLN A 165 9.40 13.74 -4.70
N GLU A 166 10.00 12.62 -5.09
CA GLU A 166 9.66 11.91 -6.32
C GLU A 166 8.19 11.47 -6.33
N ILE A 167 7.70 10.89 -5.23
CA ILE A 167 6.29 10.52 -5.07
C ILE A 167 5.39 11.74 -5.23
N GLY A 168 5.72 12.85 -4.57
CA GLY A 168 4.94 14.08 -4.65
C GLY A 168 4.85 14.63 -6.08
N GLN A 169 5.96 14.59 -6.82
CA GLN A 169 6.02 15.02 -8.21
C GLN A 169 5.27 14.08 -9.14
N GLU A 170 5.41 12.76 -8.99
CA GLU A 170 4.71 11.77 -9.80
C GLU A 170 3.19 11.91 -9.62
N VAL A 171 2.70 11.96 -8.37
CA VAL A 171 1.27 12.12 -8.08
C VAL A 171 0.76 13.47 -8.60
N ALA A 172 1.54 14.55 -8.48
CA ALA A 172 1.15 15.84 -9.05
C ALA A 172 1.01 15.79 -10.58
N GLN A 173 1.88 15.04 -11.27
CA GLN A 173 1.78 14.81 -12.72
C GLN A 173 0.59 13.92 -13.08
N GLU A 174 0.31 12.88 -12.30
CA GLU A 174 -0.87 12.01 -12.45
C GLU A 174 -2.16 12.85 -12.35
N ILE A 175 -2.26 13.72 -11.34
CA ILE A 175 -3.40 14.64 -11.18
C ILE A 175 -3.46 15.65 -12.32
N ASP A 176 -2.33 16.25 -12.72
CA ASP A 176 -2.31 17.19 -13.84
C ASP A 176 -2.80 16.52 -15.14
N ALA A 177 -2.45 15.26 -15.37
CA ALA A 177 -2.94 14.49 -16.50
C ALA A 177 -4.46 14.21 -16.44
N THR A 178 -4.97 13.84 -15.27
CA THR A 178 -6.39 13.48 -15.07
C THR A 178 -7.38 14.64 -15.23
N TYR A 179 -6.94 15.87 -14.94
CA TYR A 179 -7.77 17.06 -14.98
C TYR A 179 -7.30 17.99 -16.08
N ASP A 180 -7.73 17.78 -17.32
CA ASP A 180 -7.48 18.73 -18.41
C ASP A 180 -8.18 20.09 -18.15
N GLN A 181 -7.95 21.07 -19.03
CA GLN A 181 -8.49 22.41 -18.82
C GLN A 181 -10.02 22.42 -18.88
N GLU A 182 -10.61 21.65 -19.78
CA GLU A 182 -12.06 21.56 -19.96
C GLU A 182 -12.74 21.00 -18.71
N ARG A 183 -12.22 19.90 -18.16
CA ARG A 183 -12.71 19.32 -16.89
C ARG A 183 -12.55 20.29 -15.73
N LEU A 184 -11.44 21.02 -15.64
CA LEU A 184 -11.26 22.03 -14.60
C LEU A 184 -12.29 23.16 -14.70
N ASP A 185 -12.55 23.65 -15.91
CA ASP A 185 -13.53 24.72 -16.15
C ASP A 185 -14.94 24.26 -15.76
N GLN A 186 -15.32 23.03 -16.13
CA GLN A 186 -16.59 22.41 -15.70
C GLN A 186 -16.71 22.32 -14.18
N LEU A 187 -15.65 21.90 -13.47
CA LEU A 187 -15.64 21.83 -12.01
C LEU A 187 -15.75 23.22 -11.38
N VAL A 188 -15.14 24.24 -11.96
CA VAL A 188 -15.28 25.63 -11.51
C VAL A 188 -16.71 26.11 -11.69
N GLU A 189 -17.33 25.87 -12.85
CA GLU A 189 -18.73 26.24 -13.09
C GLU A 189 -19.68 25.56 -12.09
N GLN A 190 -19.52 24.26 -11.87
CA GLN A 190 -20.28 23.51 -10.87
C GLN A 190 -20.08 24.08 -9.46
N ALA A 191 -18.83 24.36 -9.09
CA ALA A 191 -18.49 24.94 -7.79
C ALA A 191 -19.08 26.35 -7.61
N MET A 192 -19.19 27.13 -8.68
CA MET A 192 -19.81 28.47 -8.66
C MET A 192 -21.34 28.42 -8.54
N GLN A 193 -21.98 27.36 -9.09
CA GLN A 193 -23.42 27.14 -8.98
C GLN A 193 -23.85 26.66 -7.59
N MET A 194 -22.93 26.10 -6.80
CA MET A 194 -23.19 25.72 -5.41
C MET A 194 -23.30 26.97 -4.51
N THR A 195 -24.51 27.52 -4.37
CA THR A 195 -24.80 28.61 -3.43
C THR A 195 -25.00 28.04 -2.02
N GLY A 196 -23.99 28.12 -1.13
CA GLY A 196 -24.05 27.65 0.27
C GLY A 196 -22.94 26.66 0.65
N GLU A 197 -23.09 25.97 1.80
CA GLU A 197 -22.25 24.82 2.14
C GLU A 197 -22.42 23.73 1.07
N ALA A 198 -21.30 23.10 0.66
CA ALA A 198 -21.33 22.02 -0.31
C ALA A 198 -22.36 20.95 0.11
N PRO A 199 -23.24 20.48 -0.80
CA PRO A 199 -24.12 19.36 -0.50
C PRO A 199 -23.32 18.18 0.08
N PRO A 200 -23.92 17.34 0.96
CA PRO A 200 -23.32 16.05 1.28
C PRO A 200 -22.99 15.36 -0.04
N VAL A 201 -21.80 14.74 -0.12
CA VAL A 201 -21.25 14.08 -1.32
C VAL A 201 -22.39 13.40 -2.06
N VAL A 202 -22.86 14.03 -3.13
CA VAL A 202 -23.86 13.41 -3.98
C VAL A 202 -23.09 12.29 -4.63
N GLU A 203 -23.43 11.05 -4.32
CA GLU A 203 -22.96 9.90 -5.08
C GLU A 203 -23.16 10.28 -6.55
N GLU A 204 -22.05 10.50 -7.26
CA GLU A 204 -22.09 10.81 -8.68
C GLU A 204 -22.99 9.73 -9.29
N GLN A 205 -24.11 10.14 -9.88
CA GLN A 205 -24.85 9.24 -10.74
C GLN A 205 -23.81 8.81 -11.77
N LYS A 206 -23.35 7.56 -11.69
CA LYS A 206 -22.43 6.98 -12.65
C LYS A 206 -23.14 7.04 -13.99
N GLU A 207 -22.97 8.14 -14.72
CA GLU A 207 -23.21 8.13 -16.15
C GLU A 207 -22.31 7.01 -16.68
N GLU A 208 -22.92 5.98 -17.25
CA GLU A 208 -22.22 4.88 -17.90
C GLU A 208 -21.39 5.49 -19.04
N LYS A 209 -20.16 5.90 -18.72
CA LYS A 209 -19.21 6.38 -19.71
C LYS A 209 -18.94 5.22 -20.67
N PRO A 210 -18.86 5.49 -21.99
CA PRO A 210 -18.59 4.43 -22.94
C PRO A 210 -17.27 3.73 -22.60
N PRO A 211 -17.18 2.41 -22.86
CA PRO A 211 -15.96 1.66 -22.58
C PRO A 211 -14.79 2.27 -23.35
N VAL A 212 -13.66 2.41 -22.66
CA VAL A 212 -12.44 2.93 -23.27
C VAL A 212 -11.99 2.01 -24.40
N THR A 213 -11.75 2.59 -25.57
CA THR A 213 -11.27 1.88 -26.76
C THR A 213 -9.77 2.11 -26.98
N LEU A 214 -9.17 1.29 -27.84
CA LEU A 214 -7.77 1.46 -28.25
C LEU A 214 -7.53 2.82 -28.92
N ASP A 215 -8.46 3.29 -29.75
CA ASP A 215 -8.35 4.59 -30.43
C ASP A 215 -8.40 5.76 -29.44
N MET A 216 -9.21 5.65 -28.38
CA MET A 216 -9.22 6.65 -27.30
C MET A 216 -7.88 6.69 -26.58
N PHE A 217 -7.28 5.51 -26.33
CA PHE A 217 -5.97 5.40 -25.69
C PHE A 217 -4.81 5.81 -26.59
N ASP A 218 -4.96 5.77 -27.92
CA ASP A 218 -3.90 6.08 -28.90
C ASP A 218 -3.68 7.58 -29.08
N GLN A 219 -3.22 8.22 -28.01
CA GLN A 219 -2.89 9.64 -27.96
C GLN A 219 -1.37 9.84 -27.93
N PRO A 220 -0.83 10.85 -28.63
CA PRO A 220 0.60 11.14 -28.61
C PRO A 220 1.06 11.60 -27.21
N GLU A 221 0.26 12.40 -26.52
CA GLU A 221 0.57 12.88 -25.17
C GLU A 221 0.20 11.84 -24.12
N TRP A 222 1.17 11.47 -23.26
CA TRP A 222 0.94 10.50 -22.18
C TRP A 222 -0.15 10.97 -21.20
N GLN A 223 -0.32 12.28 -21.01
CA GLN A 223 -1.33 12.83 -20.12
C GLN A 223 -2.74 12.43 -20.56
N LYS A 224 -3.01 12.48 -21.87
CA LYS A 224 -4.31 12.07 -22.41
C LYS A 224 -4.52 10.57 -22.26
N ARG A 225 -3.46 9.77 -22.50
CA ARG A 225 -3.51 8.30 -22.30
C ARG A 225 -3.80 7.94 -20.85
N TYR A 226 -3.15 8.62 -19.91
CA TYR A 226 -3.38 8.43 -18.47
C TYR A 226 -4.80 8.85 -18.07
N ALA A 227 -5.28 10.01 -18.55
CA ALA A 227 -6.63 10.51 -18.26
C ALA A 227 -7.72 9.57 -18.77
N VAL A 228 -7.56 9.05 -19.99
CA VAL A 228 -8.47 8.06 -20.58
C VAL A 228 -8.48 6.78 -19.75
N LEU A 229 -7.30 6.32 -19.32
CA LEU A 229 -7.19 5.12 -18.50
C LEU A 229 -7.82 5.32 -17.10
N GLU A 230 -7.51 6.40 -16.40
CA GLU A 230 -7.97 6.66 -15.02
C GLU A 230 -9.50 6.72 -14.87
N GLN A 231 -10.20 7.16 -15.91
CA GLN A 231 -11.66 7.26 -15.91
C GLN A 231 -12.37 5.95 -16.30
N MET A 232 -11.61 4.90 -16.63
CA MET A 232 -12.12 3.63 -17.10
C MET A 232 -12.58 2.75 -15.93
N GLU A 233 -13.70 2.07 -16.09
CA GLU A 233 -14.02 0.90 -15.26
C GLU A 233 -13.35 -0.34 -15.88
N PRO A 234 -12.42 -1.01 -15.19
CA PRO A 234 -11.68 -2.12 -15.77
C PRO A 234 -12.54 -3.39 -15.80
N THR A 235 -12.84 -3.88 -17.00
CA THR A 235 -13.46 -5.20 -17.22
C THR A 235 -12.63 -6.06 -18.18
N GLU A 236 -13.01 -7.33 -18.35
CA GLU A 236 -12.36 -8.22 -19.33
C GLU A 236 -12.40 -7.66 -20.77
N GLU A 237 -13.41 -6.85 -21.12
CA GLU A 237 -13.51 -6.24 -22.44
C GLU A 237 -12.40 -5.22 -22.72
N GLN A 238 -11.87 -4.59 -21.67
CA GLN A 238 -10.78 -3.61 -21.76
C GLN A 238 -9.39 -4.24 -21.68
N LEU A 239 -9.28 -5.58 -21.61
CA LEU A 239 -7.99 -6.26 -21.64
C LEU A 239 -7.08 -5.80 -22.79
N PRO A 240 -7.54 -5.63 -24.04
CA PRO A 240 -6.67 -5.13 -25.12
C PRO A 240 -6.07 -3.76 -24.83
N VAL A 241 -6.83 -2.85 -24.22
CA VAL A 241 -6.35 -1.51 -23.82
C VAL A 241 -5.36 -1.63 -22.68
N LEU A 242 -5.66 -2.44 -21.66
CA LEU A 242 -4.78 -2.68 -20.52
C LEU A 242 -3.44 -3.29 -20.92
N VAL A 243 -3.45 -4.25 -21.85
CA VAL A 243 -2.23 -4.86 -22.39
C VAL A 243 -1.41 -3.80 -23.12
N LYS A 244 -2.04 -2.97 -23.96
CA LYS A 244 -1.32 -1.87 -24.63
C LYS A 244 -0.74 -0.86 -23.63
N ALA A 245 -1.49 -0.54 -22.58
CA ALA A 245 -1.06 0.37 -21.53
C ALA A 245 0.08 -0.21 -20.68
N LEU A 246 0.17 -1.54 -20.55
CA LEU A 246 1.29 -2.22 -19.89
C LEU A 246 2.62 -2.04 -20.63
N HIS A 247 2.59 -1.71 -21.93
CA HIS A 247 3.79 -1.42 -22.73
C HIS A 247 4.02 0.09 -22.96
N ASP A 248 3.33 0.95 -22.22
CA ASP A 248 3.45 2.40 -22.39
C ASP A 248 4.85 2.92 -21.99
N PRO A 249 5.43 3.88 -22.73
CA PRO A 249 6.70 4.53 -22.32
C PRO A 249 6.65 5.17 -20.93
N LYS A 250 5.49 5.59 -20.43
CA LYS A 250 5.32 6.21 -19.11
C LYS A 250 5.02 5.13 -18.05
N SER A 251 5.93 5.00 -17.08
CA SER A 251 5.80 4.07 -15.95
C SER A 251 4.48 4.22 -15.17
N SER A 252 3.96 5.44 -15.00
CA SER A 252 2.71 5.70 -14.29
C SER A 252 1.49 5.08 -15.00
N ILE A 253 1.50 5.02 -16.34
CA ILE A 253 0.47 4.32 -17.13
C ILE A 253 0.61 2.82 -16.96
N ARG A 254 1.83 2.27 -17.08
CA ARG A 254 2.08 0.83 -16.85
C ARG A 254 1.67 0.39 -15.45
N ARG A 255 1.95 1.22 -14.43
CA ARG A 255 1.56 0.99 -13.04
C ARG A 255 0.03 0.97 -12.90
N LEU A 256 -0.67 1.93 -13.48
CA LEU A 256 -2.14 1.97 -13.46
C LEU A 256 -2.75 0.77 -14.19
N ALA A 257 -2.21 0.40 -15.35
CA ALA A 257 -2.61 -0.80 -16.09
C ALA A 257 -2.45 -2.07 -15.23
N THR A 258 -1.35 -2.18 -14.48
CA THR A 258 -1.10 -3.31 -13.56
C THR A 258 -2.14 -3.38 -12.44
N VAL A 259 -2.50 -2.23 -11.84
CA VAL A 259 -3.59 -2.16 -10.85
C VAL A 259 -4.91 -2.66 -11.45
N TYR A 260 -5.25 -2.18 -12.65
CA TYR A 260 -6.49 -2.55 -13.32
C TYR A 260 -6.54 -4.00 -13.77
N LEU A 261 -5.43 -4.58 -14.23
CA LEU A 261 -5.33 -6.02 -14.47
C LEU A 261 -5.66 -6.81 -13.19
N GLY A 262 -5.23 -6.32 -12.03
CA GLY A 262 -5.62 -6.88 -10.74
C GLY A 262 -7.11 -6.78 -10.43
N MET A 263 -7.73 -5.64 -10.75
CA MET A 263 -9.16 -5.41 -10.55
C MET A 263 -10.03 -6.27 -11.49
N VAL A 264 -9.60 -6.47 -12.75
CA VAL A 264 -10.25 -7.40 -13.68
C VAL A 264 -10.16 -8.83 -13.13
N GLY A 265 -8.96 -9.21 -12.67
CA GLY A 265 -8.71 -10.54 -12.11
C GLY A 265 -8.88 -11.68 -13.12
N GLY A 266 -8.90 -12.90 -12.60
CA GLY A 266 -9.09 -14.12 -13.38
C GLY A 266 -7.85 -14.61 -14.13
N ASP A 267 -8.00 -15.76 -14.78
CA ASP A 267 -6.89 -16.49 -15.41
C ASP A 267 -6.18 -15.70 -16.52
N LYS A 268 -6.94 -14.87 -17.24
CA LYS A 268 -6.47 -14.16 -18.44
C LYS A 268 -5.46 -13.05 -18.11
N VAL A 269 -5.46 -12.52 -16.88
CA VAL A 269 -4.57 -11.42 -16.50
C VAL A 269 -3.19 -11.89 -16.04
N LEU A 270 -3.07 -13.14 -15.59
CA LEU A 270 -1.85 -13.65 -14.96
C LEU A 270 -0.59 -13.52 -15.83
N PRO A 271 -0.60 -13.85 -17.14
CA PRO A 271 0.59 -13.67 -17.97
C PRO A 271 1.09 -12.23 -17.99
N TYR A 272 0.18 -11.24 -18.00
CA TYR A 272 0.51 -9.82 -18.01
C TYR A 272 1.01 -9.34 -16.64
N LEU A 273 0.50 -9.89 -15.55
CA LEU A 273 1.03 -9.62 -14.21
C LEU A 273 2.42 -10.24 -14.00
N PHE A 274 2.70 -11.39 -14.63
CA PHE A 274 4.04 -11.99 -14.62
C PHE A 274 5.03 -11.15 -15.44
N GLU A 275 4.59 -10.58 -16.56
CA GLU A 275 5.38 -9.60 -17.31
C GLU A 275 5.63 -8.33 -16.48
N ALA A 276 4.62 -7.80 -15.81
CA ALA A 276 4.74 -6.60 -14.97
C ALA A 276 5.71 -6.79 -13.79
N LEU A 277 5.87 -8.02 -13.28
CA LEU A 277 6.89 -8.36 -12.28
C LEU A 277 8.33 -8.22 -12.79
N GLU A 278 8.54 -8.11 -14.10
CA GLU A 278 9.86 -7.97 -14.73
C GLU A 278 10.07 -6.57 -15.34
N ASP A 279 9.16 -5.62 -15.10
CA ASP A 279 9.22 -4.23 -15.60
C ASP A 279 10.48 -3.49 -15.13
N GLU A 280 10.99 -2.56 -15.93
CA GLU A 280 12.13 -1.70 -15.55
C GLU A 280 11.86 -0.86 -14.29
N SER A 281 10.61 -0.43 -14.10
CA SER A 281 10.17 0.42 -13.00
C SER A 281 9.88 -0.42 -11.76
N VAL A 282 10.56 -0.07 -10.67
CA VAL A 282 10.31 -0.67 -9.34
C VAL A 282 8.84 -0.52 -8.93
N SER A 283 8.20 0.62 -9.26
CA SER A 283 6.81 0.86 -8.87
C SER A 283 5.85 -0.11 -9.56
N VAL A 284 6.12 -0.47 -10.82
CA VAL A 284 5.32 -1.44 -11.60
C VAL A 284 5.56 -2.85 -11.06
N ARG A 285 6.82 -3.29 -10.89
CA ARG A 285 7.13 -4.62 -10.35
C ARG A 285 6.52 -4.85 -8.97
N ARG A 286 6.59 -3.85 -8.10
CA ARG A 286 5.97 -3.91 -6.77
C ARG A 286 4.45 -4.01 -6.87
N THR A 287 3.81 -3.17 -7.69
CA THR A 287 2.36 -3.23 -7.92
C THR A 287 1.94 -4.60 -8.46
N ALA A 288 2.71 -5.20 -9.37
CA ALA A 288 2.45 -6.55 -9.84
C ALA A 288 2.51 -7.59 -8.70
N GLY A 289 3.51 -7.47 -7.82
CA GLY A 289 3.62 -8.30 -6.63
C GLY A 289 2.47 -8.12 -5.64
N ASP A 290 2.02 -6.87 -5.43
CA ASP A 290 0.83 -6.54 -4.63
C ASP A 290 -0.40 -7.23 -5.20
N THR A 291 -0.67 -7.01 -6.49
CA THR A 291 -1.81 -7.57 -7.20
C THR A 291 -1.83 -9.10 -7.18
N LEU A 292 -0.70 -9.75 -7.44
CA LEU A 292 -0.62 -11.21 -7.41
C LEU A 292 -0.81 -11.79 -6.00
N SER A 293 -0.42 -11.05 -4.96
CA SER A 293 -0.72 -11.41 -3.57
C SER A 293 -2.20 -11.33 -3.26
N ASP A 294 -2.88 -10.31 -3.79
CA ASP A 294 -4.33 -10.15 -3.62
C ASP A 294 -5.11 -11.25 -4.38
N LEU A 295 -4.65 -11.63 -5.57
CA LEU A 295 -5.24 -12.73 -6.35
C LEU A 295 -4.99 -14.10 -5.71
N GLY A 296 -3.79 -14.32 -5.14
CA GLY A 296 -3.44 -15.55 -4.45
C GLY A 296 -3.35 -16.79 -5.32
N ASP A 297 -3.11 -16.63 -6.63
CA ASP A 297 -3.10 -17.75 -7.58
C ASP A 297 -1.77 -18.54 -7.53
N PRO A 298 -1.79 -19.87 -7.26
CA PRO A 298 -0.57 -20.68 -7.20
C PRO A 298 0.29 -20.68 -8.45
N ARG A 299 -0.26 -20.35 -9.64
CA ARG A 299 0.55 -20.20 -10.87
C ARG A 299 1.60 -19.10 -10.76
N ALA A 300 1.45 -18.17 -9.80
CA ALA A 300 2.41 -17.11 -9.54
C ALA A 300 3.60 -17.55 -8.66
N ILE A 301 3.63 -18.78 -8.11
CA ILE A 301 4.75 -19.29 -7.29
C ILE A 301 6.08 -19.20 -8.02
N GLY A 302 6.15 -19.66 -9.27
CA GLY A 302 7.37 -19.60 -10.08
C GLY A 302 7.86 -18.17 -10.35
N PRO A 303 7.01 -17.27 -10.89
CA PRO A 303 7.34 -15.85 -11.04
C PRO A 303 7.77 -15.17 -9.73
N MET A 304 7.08 -15.41 -8.63
CA MET A 304 7.41 -14.83 -7.32
C MET A 304 8.73 -15.39 -6.76
N ALA A 305 9.00 -16.68 -6.95
CA ALA A 305 10.30 -17.27 -6.61
C ALA A 305 11.46 -16.60 -7.35
N ARG A 306 11.26 -16.15 -8.61
CA ARG A 306 12.27 -15.34 -9.32
C ARG A 306 12.37 -13.92 -8.75
N ALA A 307 11.25 -13.31 -8.37
CA ALA A 307 11.20 -11.97 -7.79
C ALA A 307 11.91 -11.87 -6.41
N LEU A 308 12.19 -12.99 -5.73
CA LEU A 308 13.11 -13.01 -4.58
C LEU A 308 14.54 -12.57 -4.92
N LYS A 309 14.92 -12.49 -6.21
CA LYS A 309 16.24 -12.01 -6.66
C LYS A 309 16.21 -10.55 -7.11
N ASP A 310 15.09 -9.84 -6.92
CA ASP A 310 14.96 -8.46 -7.38
C ASP A 310 15.98 -7.54 -6.69
N ARG A 311 16.47 -6.54 -7.43
CA ARG A 311 17.39 -5.53 -6.90
C ARG A 311 16.75 -4.71 -5.80
N ASN A 312 15.43 -4.51 -5.85
CA ASN A 312 14.68 -3.75 -4.89
C ASN A 312 14.12 -4.63 -3.77
N LYS A 313 14.42 -4.26 -2.52
CA LYS A 313 14.01 -4.99 -1.32
C LYS A 313 12.49 -5.11 -1.13
N LEU A 314 11.70 -4.13 -1.59
CA LEU A 314 10.23 -4.19 -1.48
C LEU A 314 9.67 -5.27 -2.40
N VAL A 315 10.22 -5.42 -3.61
CA VAL A 315 9.80 -6.46 -4.55
C VAL A 315 10.14 -7.84 -3.96
N ARG A 316 11.34 -8.01 -3.41
CA ARG A 316 11.74 -9.25 -2.71
C ARG A 316 10.85 -9.55 -1.51
N TRP A 317 10.51 -8.54 -0.71
CA TRP A 317 9.62 -8.69 0.44
C TRP A 317 8.22 -9.14 0.02
N ARG A 318 7.66 -8.54 -1.04
CA ARG A 318 6.36 -8.93 -1.59
C ARG A 318 6.39 -10.36 -2.13
N ALA A 319 7.46 -10.75 -2.81
CA ALA A 319 7.67 -12.12 -3.25
C ALA A 319 7.73 -13.12 -2.08
N ALA A 320 8.54 -12.83 -1.05
CA ALA A 320 8.65 -13.68 0.13
C ALA A 320 7.29 -13.84 0.85
N ARG A 321 6.54 -12.74 0.95
CA ARG A 321 5.20 -12.75 1.54
C ARG A 321 4.20 -13.56 0.72
N PHE A 322 4.18 -13.40 -0.60
CA PHE A 322 3.35 -14.23 -1.47
C PHE A 322 3.63 -15.72 -1.26
N LEU A 323 4.92 -16.10 -1.21
CA LEU A 323 5.33 -17.49 -1.01
C LEU A 323 5.01 -18.01 0.39
N TYR A 324 5.00 -17.13 1.40
CA TYR A 324 4.43 -17.47 2.70
C TYR A 324 2.92 -17.72 2.60
N GLU A 325 2.15 -16.90 1.89
CA GLU A 325 0.69 -17.01 1.84
C GLU A 325 0.19 -18.17 0.95
N VAL A 326 0.88 -18.45 -0.17
CA VAL A 326 0.41 -19.33 -1.26
C VAL A 326 1.43 -20.43 -1.62
N GLY A 327 2.70 -20.26 -1.29
CA GLY A 327 3.78 -21.13 -1.76
C GLY A 327 3.64 -22.60 -1.35
N ASP A 328 4.25 -23.48 -2.13
CA ASP A 328 4.37 -24.91 -1.87
C ASP A 328 5.84 -25.36 -1.90
N GLU A 329 6.07 -26.67 -1.83
CA GLU A 329 7.43 -27.24 -1.83
C GLU A 329 8.28 -26.79 -3.03
N SER A 330 7.68 -26.41 -4.15
CA SER A 330 8.41 -25.92 -5.33
C SER A 330 9.12 -24.58 -5.08
N ALA A 331 8.70 -23.81 -4.08
CA ALA A 331 9.32 -22.55 -3.69
C ALA A 331 10.56 -22.71 -2.81
N LEU A 332 10.75 -23.88 -2.18
CA LEU A 332 11.82 -24.12 -1.20
C LEU A 332 13.23 -23.80 -1.72
N PRO A 333 13.62 -24.18 -2.96
CA PRO A 333 14.96 -23.85 -3.46
C PRO A 333 15.23 -22.34 -3.51
N ALA A 334 14.27 -21.55 -3.99
CA ALA A 334 14.41 -20.10 -4.09
C ALA A 334 14.36 -19.42 -2.72
N LEU A 335 13.51 -19.90 -1.81
CA LEU A 335 13.46 -19.41 -0.45
C LEU A 335 14.76 -19.69 0.32
N ARG A 336 15.37 -20.86 0.15
CA ARG A 336 16.67 -21.17 0.77
C ARG A 336 17.79 -20.27 0.24
N GLU A 337 17.77 -19.95 -1.06
CA GLU A 337 18.73 -19.01 -1.64
C GLU A 337 18.58 -17.59 -1.06
N ALA A 338 17.35 -17.19 -0.72
CA ALA A 338 17.03 -15.88 -0.14
C ALA A 338 17.06 -15.86 1.41
N GLU A 339 17.43 -16.95 2.08
CA GLU A 339 17.33 -17.08 3.54
C GLU A 339 18.18 -16.04 4.30
N ASP A 340 19.32 -15.69 3.71
CA ASP A 340 20.29 -14.73 4.24
C ASP A 340 20.26 -13.37 3.50
N ASP A 341 19.08 -12.97 2.97
CA ASP A 341 18.87 -11.65 2.37
C ASP A 341 19.48 -10.50 3.20
N PRO A 342 20.12 -9.49 2.60
CA PRO A 342 20.66 -8.37 3.38
C PRO A 342 19.59 -7.61 4.17
N GLU A 343 18.36 -7.54 3.68
CA GLU A 343 17.27 -6.84 4.35
C GLU A 343 16.63 -7.72 5.44
N PHE A 344 16.57 -7.20 6.68
CA PHE A 344 16.03 -7.93 7.83
C PHE A 344 14.61 -8.43 7.59
N GLU A 345 13.74 -7.56 7.10
CA GLU A 345 12.34 -7.90 6.89
C GLU A 345 12.13 -8.90 5.75
N VAL A 346 12.99 -8.91 4.73
CA VAL A 346 12.95 -9.94 3.68
C VAL A 346 13.37 -11.28 4.28
N ARG A 347 14.49 -11.35 5.01
CA ARG A 347 14.90 -12.61 5.67
C ARG A 347 13.85 -13.15 6.60
N LEU A 348 13.22 -12.28 7.40
CA LEU A 348 12.19 -12.70 8.35
C LEU A 348 11.03 -13.36 7.60
N GLN A 349 10.54 -12.73 6.52
CA GLN A 349 9.48 -13.29 5.69
C GLN A 349 9.88 -14.62 5.05
N VAL A 350 11.09 -14.68 4.47
CA VAL A 350 11.61 -15.89 3.84
C VAL A 350 11.68 -17.05 4.85
N LYS A 351 12.22 -16.81 6.05
CA LYS A 351 12.31 -17.83 7.11
C LYS A 351 10.94 -18.30 7.59
N MET A 352 9.95 -17.42 7.58
CA MET A 352 8.57 -17.81 7.88
C MET A 352 7.95 -18.66 6.78
N ALA A 353 8.16 -18.29 5.51
CA ALA A 353 7.72 -19.11 4.38
C ALA A 353 8.36 -20.50 4.41
N LEU A 354 9.68 -20.59 4.64
CA LEU A 354 10.39 -21.86 4.82
C LEU A 354 9.78 -22.70 5.94
N LYS A 355 9.66 -22.12 7.14
CA LYS A 355 9.11 -22.83 8.31
C LYS A 355 7.72 -23.39 8.04
N ARG A 356 6.83 -22.59 7.44
CA ARG A 356 5.45 -23.02 7.13
C ARG A 356 5.45 -24.17 6.11
N ILE A 357 6.20 -24.03 5.02
CA ILE A 357 6.21 -25.03 3.96
C ILE A 357 6.83 -26.34 4.47
N GLU A 358 7.92 -26.26 5.24
CA GLU A 358 8.61 -27.43 5.80
C GLU A 358 7.84 -28.11 6.93
N SER A 359 7.00 -27.39 7.69
CA SER A 359 6.11 -28.00 8.69
C SER A 359 4.89 -28.69 8.08
N GLY A 360 4.68 -28.58 6.76
CA GLY A 360 3.50 -29.09 6.06
C GLY A 360 2.23 -28.29 6.38
N GLU A 361 2.37 -27.09 6.94
CA GLU A 361 1.24 -26.19 7.18
C GLU A 361 0.67 -25.73 5.84
N ALA A 362 -0.65 -25.92 5.67
CA ALA A 362 -1.36 -25.47 4.48
C ALA A 362 -1.15 -23.97 4.26
N ALA A 363 -1.13 -23.57 2.98
CA ALA A 363 -1.07 -22.17 2.59
C ALA A 363 -2.14 -21.37 3.35
N SER A 364 -1.71 -20.29 4.03
CA SER A 364 -2.60 -19.46 4.85
C SER A 364 -3.70 -18.81 4.01
N GLY A 365 -3.51 -18.73 2.69
CA GLY A 365 -4.39 -18.00 1.78
C GLY A 365 -4.13 -16.50 1.87
N THR A 366 -4.72 -15.74 0.96
CA THR A 366 -4.59 -14.27 0.97
C THR A 366 -5.21 -13.71 2.25
N VAL A 367 -4.80 -12.49 2.64
CA VAL A 367 -5.37 -11.79 3.81
C VAL A 367 -6.90 -11.80 3.79
N TRP A 368 -7.47 -11.59 2.61
CA TRP A 368 -8.91 -11.55 2.44
C TRP A 368 -9.56 -12.91 2.67
N GLN A 369 -8.94 -14.00 2.18
CA GLN A 369 -9.36 -15.38 2.46
C GLN A 369 -9.25 -15.73 3.95
N GLN A 370 -8.22 -15.23 4.64
CA GLN A 370 -8.06 -15.39 6.08
C GLN A 370 -9.12 -14.62 6.88
N MET A 371 -9.47 -13.41 6.43
CA MET A 371 -10.51 -12.59 7.05
C MET A 371 -11.91 -13.20 6.88
N THR A 372 -12.23 -13.75 5.71
CA THR A 372 -13.53 -14.41 5.47
C THR A 372 -13.68 -15.70 6.26
N ARG A 373 -12.64 -16.54 6.32
CA ARG A 373 -12.64 -17.78 7.13
C ARG A 373 -12.76 -17.56 8.64
N ARG A 374 -12.50 -16.34 9.14
CA ARG A 374 -12.63 -15.98 10.56
C ARG A 374 -14.06 -15.60 10.98
N ASN A 375 -14.94 -15.35 10.01
CA ASN A 375 -16.33 -14.96 10.26
C ASN A 375 -17.31 -16.15 10.15
N ASP A 376 -16.82 -17.33 9.78
CA ASP A 376 -17.51 -18.63 9.87
C ASP A 376 -17.10 -19.36 11.15
#